data_AF-A0A662Z6U6-F1
#
_entry.id   AF-A0A662Z6U6-F1
#
_cell.length_a   1.000
_cell.length_b   1.000
_cell.length_c   1.000
_cell.angle_alpha   90.00
_cell.angle_beta   90.00
_cell.angle_gamma   90.00
#
_symmetry.space_group_name_H-M   'P 1'
#
loop_
_entity.id
_entity.type
_entity.pdbx_description
1 polymer ?
#
loop_
_entity_poly.entity_id
_entity_poly.type
_entity_poly.pdbx_seq_one_letter_code
_entity_poly.pdbx_strand_id
1 'polypeptide(L)'
;MKQIILKELWRYLKLFVISTGIGMVSLLIARDAGYIDEEHYLTIVPYMMIIFLIIMVCDFLYRYLVRKVHMSIRNSRARGKDSIMSPLPIIAMVFTSVTVLNSAMIILGFDTPIEGPEAFIQMILLIILIAILVGMLLSSHLKSWYINFDKDQLFSRFVESGGKYLFRWTSILFAIIVVGLGLITLILSITLNIETGLAMHETFIKIYGSVVALGLIAKFLAYRKRMEIENSRLK
;
A
#
# COMPACT_ATOMS: atom_id res chain seq x y z
N MET A 1 9.35 -4.12 -30.87
CA MET A 1 8.31 -4.01 -29.82
C MET A 1 7.95 -5.35 -29.17
N LYS A 2 7.63 -6.41 -29.93
CA LYS A 2 7.29 -7.74 -29.39
C LYS A 2 8.35 -8.33 -28.44
N GLN A 3 9.64 -8.30 -28.82
CA GLN A 3 10.73 -8.83 -27.97
C GLN A 3 10.89 -8.09 -26.62
N ILE A 4 10.64 -6.77 -26.59
CA ILE A 4 10.71 -5.97 -25.36
C ILE A 4 9.57 -6.37 -24.41
N ILE A 5 8.35 -6.52 -24.94
CA ILE A 5 7.18 -6.95 -24.17
C ILE A 5 7.41 -8.34 -23.58
N LEU A 6 7.94 -9.28 -24.38
CA LEU A 6 8.21 -10.65 -23.92
C LEU A 6 9.24 -10.67 -22.78
N LYS A 7 10.32 -9.87 -22.87
CA LYS A 7 11.34 -9.77 -21.83
C LYS A 7 10.77 -9.18 -20.52
N GLU A 8 9.90 -8.17 -20.62
CA GLU A 8 9.22 -7.59 -19.46
C GLU A 8 8.26 -8.60 -18.82
N LEU A 9 7.43 -9.27 -19.62
CA LEU A 9 6.50 -10.30 -19.15
C LEU A 9 7.25 -11.40 -18.38
N TRP A 10 8.39 -11.86 -18.91
CA TRP A 10 9.23 -12.84 -18.23
C TRP A 10 9.79 -12.33 -16.89
N ARG A 11 10.12 -11.04 -16.79
CA ARG A 11 10.51 -10.42 -15.52
C ARG A 11 9.37 -10.45 -14.52
N TYR A 12 8.14 -10.08 -14.91
CA TYR A 12 6.98 -10.14 -14.03
C TYR A 12 6.66 -11.56 -13.60
N LEU A 13 6.74 -12.53 -14.50
CA LEU A 13 6.51 -13.94 -14.16
C LEU A 13 7.52 -14.42 -13.10
N LYS A 14 8.81 -14.08 -13.26
CA LYS A 14 9.83 -14.39 -12.24
C LYS A 14 9.53 -13.72 -10.91
N LEU A 15 9.15 -12.44 -10.92
CA LEU A 15 8.78 -11.74 -9.70
C LEU A 15 7.56 -12.38 -9.03
N PHE A 16 6.57 -12.81 -9.81
CA PHE A 16 5.38 -13.51 -9.33
C PHE A 16 5.75 -14.78 -8.59
N VAL A 17 6.56 -15.63 -9.23
CA VAL A 17 7.01 -16.90 -8.64
C VAL A 17 7.82 -16.65 -7.37
N ILE A 18 8.75 -15.69 -7.37
CA ILE A 18 9.59 -15.39 -6.20
C ILE A 18 8.76 -14.84 -5.05
N SER A 19 7.93 -13.82 -5.30
CA SER A 19 7.11 -13.20 -4.24
C SER A 19 6.09 -14.18 -3.66
N THR A 20 5.43 -14.98 -4.52
CA THR A 20 4.51 -16.04 -4.09
C THR A 20 5.24 -17.09 -3.26
N GLY A 21 6.43 -17.54 -3.70
CA GLY A 21 7.25 -18.49 -2.96
C GLY A 21 7.65 -17.99 -1.58
N ILE A 22 8.11 -16.73 -1.48
CA ILE A 22 8.43 -16.09 -0.19
C ILE A 22 7.19 -16.06 0.70
N GLY A 23 6.05 -15.62 0.18
CA GLY A 23 4.80 -15.55 0.92
C GLY A 23 4.32 -16.91 1.42
N MET A 24 4.38 -17.94 0.57
CA MET A 24 4.01 -19.31 0.94
C MET A 24 4.91 -19.86 2.04
N VAL A 25 6.23 -19.63 1.96
CA VAL A 25 7.17 -20.04 3.01
C VAL A 25 6.91 -19.29 4.31
N SER A 26 6.66 -17.98 4.27
CA SER A 26 6.32 -17.20 5.47
C SER A 26 5.03 -17.68 6.14
N LEU A 27 4.00 -18.00 5.34
CA LEU A 27 2.74 -18.56 5.85
C LEU A 27 2.94 -19.97 6.42
N LEU A 28 3.78 -20.79 5.79
CA LEU A 28 4.09 -22.12 6.30
C LEU A 28 4.79 -22.05 7.66
N ILE A 29 5.76 -21.13 7.82
CA ILE A 29 6.42 -20.89 9.11
C ILE A 29 5.41 -20.43 10.17
N ALA A 30 4.49 -19.52 9.80
CA ALA A 30 3.46 -19.06 10.73
C ALA A 30 2.50 -20.19 11.15
N ARG A 31 2.12 -21.05 10.21
CA ARG A 31 1.30 -22.24 10.46
C ARG A 31 2.01 -23.22 11.40
N ASP A 32 3.25 -23.58 11.09
CA ASP A 32 4.03 -24.54 11.88
C ASP A 32 4.35 -24.02 13.29
N ALA A 33 4.36 -22.70 13.48
CA ALA A 33 4.48 -22.05 14.78
C ALA A 33 3.14 -21.94 15.55
N GLY A 34 2.03 -22.43 14.97
CA GLY A 34 0.71 -22.45 15.61
C GLY A 34 -0.02 -21.09 15.59
N TYR A 35 0.39 -20.16 14.72
CA TYR A 35 -0.25 -18.85 14.60
C TYR A 35 -1.38 -18.78 13.57
N ILE A 36 -1.49 -19.80 12.71
CA ILE A 36 -2.51 -19.92 11.68
C ILE A 36 -2.87 -21.40 11.61
N ASP A 37 -4.14 -21.74 11.72
CA ASP A 37 -4.59 -23.11 11.50
C ASP A 37 -4.51 -23.53 10.02
N GLU A 38 -4.78 -24.80 9.73
CA GLU A 38 -4.69 -25.35 8.38
C GLU A 38 -5.77 -24.78 7.44
N GLU A 39 -6.97 -24.51 7.95
CA GLU A 39 -8.11 -24.00 7.17
C GLU A 39 -7.86 -22.56 6.71
N HIS A 40 -7.38 -21.70 7.61
CA HIS A 40 -6.98 -20.34 7.32
C HIS A 40 -5.76 -20.31 6.41
N TYR A 41 -4.78 -21.21 6.58
CA TYR A 41 -3.65 -21.31 5.66
C TYR A 41 -4.10 -21.55 4.20
N LEU A 42 -5.03 -22.50 4.00
CA LEU A 42 -5.56 -22.82 2.67
C LEU A 42 -6.36 -21.67 2.05
N THR A 43 -6.91 -20.78 2.88
CA THR A 43 -7.67 -19.60 2.44
C THR A 43 -6.74 -18.41 2.12
N ILE A 44 -5.72 -18.17 2.95
CA ILE A 44 -4.82 -17.01 2.81
C ILE A 44 -3.91 -17.14 1.59
N VAL A 45 -3.46 -18.35 1.26
CA VAL A 45 -2.52 -18.58 0.15
C VAL A 45 -3.09 -18.13 -1.21
N PRO A 46 -4.28 -18.57 -1.66
CA PRO A 46 -4.90 -18.09 -2.89
C PRO A 46 -5.14 -16.58 -2.89
N TYR A 47 -5.58 -16.03 -1.76
CA TYR A 47 -5.85 -14.60 -1.61
C TYR A 47 -4.57 -13.76 -1.84
N MET A 48 -3.47 -14.17 -1.22
CA MET A 48 -2.16 -13.54 -1.41
C MET A 48 -1.68 -13.64 -2.87
N MET A 49 -1.87 -14.79 -3.53
CA MET A 49 -1.53 -14.96 -4.95
C MET A 49 -2.32 -14.00 -5.85
N ILE A 50 -3.62 -13.85 -5.60
CA ILE A 50 -4.49 -12.93 -6.35
C ILE A 50 -4.01 -11.48 -6.16
N ILE A 51 -3.70 -11.07 -4.93
CA ILE A 51 -3.17 -9.73 -4.65
C ILE A 51 -1.88 -9.47 -5.42
N PHE A 52 -0.92 -10.38 -5.36
CA PHE A 52 0.35 -10.23 -6.08
C PHE A 52 0.14 -10.16 -7.59
N LEU A 53 -0.74 -11.00 -8.12
CA LEU A 53 -1.09 -10.98 -9.54
C LEU A 53 -1.67 -9.63 -9.94
N ILE A 54 -2.63 -9.10 -9.18
CA ILE A 54 -3.25 -7.79 -9.43
C ILE A 54 -2.18 -6.69 -9.41
N ILE A 55 -1.33 -6.65 -8.38
CA ILE A 55 -0.26 -5.64 -8.26
C ILE A 55 0.66 -5.70 -9.50
N MET A 56 1.05 -6.89 -9.93
CA MET A 56 1.92 -7.08 -11.09
C MET A 56 1.27 -6.69 -12.40
N VAL A 57 0.00 -7.07 -12.59
CA VAL A 57 -0.78 -6.69 -13.78
C VAL A 57 -0.94 -5.17 -13.83
N CYS A 58 -1.28 -4.53 -12.71
CA CYS A 58 -1.40 -3.08 -12.63
C CYS A 58 -0.07 -2.37 -12.94
N ASP A 59 1.07 -2.79 -12.37
CA ASP A 59 2.38 -2.18 -12.67
C ASP A 59 2.79 -2.45 -14.13
N PHE A 60 2.55 -3.65 -14.66
CA PHE A 60 2.81 -3.97 -16.06
C PHE A 60 1.98 -3.08 -17.00
N LEU A 61 0.66 -2.97 -16.77
CA LEU A 61 -0.23 -2.10 -17.54
C LEU A 61 0.19 -0.64 -17.44
N TYR A 62 0.51 -0.15 -16.25
CA TYR A 62 1.00 1.21 -16.04
C TYR A 62 2.26 1.47 -16.87
N ARG A 63 3.29 0.62 -16.77
CA ARG A 63 4.52 0.79 -17.56
C ARG A 63 4.28 0.65 -19.05
N TYR A 64 3.37 -0.23 -19.47
CA TYR A 64 3.00 -0.39 -20.88
C TYR A 64 2.30 0.86 -21.42
N LEU A 65 1.30 1.38 -20.71
CA LEU A 65 0.56 2.59 -21.06
C LEU A 65 1.47 3.82 -21.05
N VAL A 66 2.25 4.02 -20.00
CA VAL A 66 3.19 5.14 -19.89
C VAL A 66 4.24 5.08 -21.00
N ARG A 67 4.81 3.90 -21.32
CA ARG A 67 5.74 3.76 -22.44
C ARG A 67 5.09 4.10 -23.77
N LYS A 68 3.83 3.69 -24.00
CA LYS A 68 3.08 4.01 -25.23
C LYS A 68 2.84 5.52 -25.36
N VAL A 69 2.47 6.18 -24.27
CA VAL A 69 2.25 7.64 -24.21
C VAL A 69 3.58 8.40 -24.36
N HIS A 70 4.65 7.98 -23.67
CA HIS A 70 5.96 8.62 -23.77
C HIS A 70 6.62 8.45 -25.15
N MET A 71 6.38 7.33 -25.86
CA MET A 71 6.81 7.20 -27.24
C MET A 71 6.07 8.17 -28.18
N SER A 72 4.85 8.60 -27.82
CA SER A 72 4.11 9.63 -28.58
C SER A 72 4.55 11.07 -28.26
N ILE A 73 5.10 11.34 -27.07
CA ILE A 73 5.41 12.70 -26.58
C ILE A 73 6.93 13.02 -26.67
N ARG A 74 7.75 12.10 -27.18
CA ARG A 74 9.22 12.20 -27.25
C ARG A 74 9.77 13.35 -28.12
N ASN A 75 8.93 14.17 -28.74
CA ASN A 75 9.36 15.40 -29.43
C ASN A 75 9.29 16.68 -28.58
N SER A 76 8.77 16.64 -27.36
CA SER A 76 8.60 17.85 -26.55
C SER A 76 9.36 17.72 -25.24
N ARG A 77 10.60 18.21 -25.28
CA ARG A 77 11.37 18.90 -24.24
C ARG A 77 11.16 18.53 -22.76
N ALA A 78 12.32 18.43 -22.12
CA ALA A 78 12.57 18.51 -20.68
C ALA A 78 12.19 17.26 -19.88
N ARG A 79 13.19 16.39 -19.69
CA ARG A 79 13.34 15.64 -18.43
C ARG A 79 13.42 16.68 -17.30
N GLY A 80 12.26 17.09 -16.81
CA GLY A 80 12.15 17.53 -15.43
C GLY A 80 12.75 16.44 -14.56
N LYS A 81 13.49 16.86 -13.53
CA LYS A 81 14.08 16.02 -12.51
C LYS A 81 12.95 15.17 -11.90
N ASP A 82 12.67 14.00 -12.47
CA ASP A 82 11.63 13.09 -12.00
C ASP A 82 11.95 12.78 -10.56
N SER A 83 11.20 13.42 -9.66
CA SER A 83 11.37 13.24 -8.23
C SER A 83 11.20 11.77 -7.95
N ILE A 84 12.30 11.09 -7.61
CA ILE A 84 12.31 9.67 -7.28
C ILE A 84 11.24 9.46 -6.22
N MET A 85 10.14 8.82 -6.61
CA MET A 85 9.02 8.58 -5.70
C MET A 85 9.51 7.60 -4.64
N SER A 86 9.42 8.02 -3.38
CA SER A 86 9.74 7.15 -2.24
C SER A 86 8.88 5.87 -2.33
N PRO A 87 9.46 4.68 -2.04
CA PRO A 87 8.73 3.41 -2.06
C PRO A 87 7.60 3.37 -1.02
N LEU A 88 7.77 4.05 0.12
CA LEU A 88 6.83 4.06 1.25
C LEU A 88 5.39 4.43 0.83
N PRO A 89 5.14 5.55 0.12
CA PRO A 89 3.82 5.88 -0.38
C PRO A 89 3.19 4.81 -1.27
N ILE A 90 3.97 4.11 -2.09
CA ILE A 90 3.46 3.07 -2.98
C ILE A 90 3.02 1.87 -2.15
N ILE A 91 3.85 1.44 -1.20
CA ILE A 91 3.52 0.38 -0.23
C ILE A 91 2.22 0.73 0.50
N ALA A 92 2.12 1.95 1.03
CA ALA A 92 0.96 2.40 1.79
C ALA A 92 -0.32 2.44 0.94
N MET A 93 -0.25 2.91 -0.31
CA MET A 93 -1.41 2.94 -1.21
C MET A 93 -1.90 1.54 -1.57
N VAL A 94 -0.98 0.62 -1.88
CA VAL A 94 -1.31 -0.77 -2.19
C VAL A 94 -1.93 -1.44 -0.96
N PHE A 95 -1.26 -1.33 0.19
CA PHE A 95 -1.76 -1.87 1.46
C PHE A 95 -3.15 -1.33 1.80
N THR A 96 -3.33 0.00 1.74
CA THR A 96 -4.63 0.64 2.02
C THR A 96 -5.72 0.11 1.10
N SER A 97 -5.45 0.00 -0.20
CA SER A 97 -6.44 -0.47 -1.18
C SER A 97 -6.86 -1.92 -0.91
N VAL A 98 -5.88 -2.80 -0.62
CA VAL A 98 -6.14 -4.19 -0.30
C VAL A 98 -6.91 -4.31 1.01
N THR A 99 -6.51 -3.60 2.06
CA THR A 99 -7.18 -3.65 3.38
C THR A 99 -8.61 -3.12 3.31
N VAL A 100 -8.86 -2.02 2.60
CA VAL A 100 -10.22 -1.48 2.43
C VAL A 100 -11.10 -2.45 1.64
N LEU A 101 -10.57 -3.05 0.57
CA LEU A 101 -11.31 -4.02 -0.24
C LEU A 101 -11.63 -5.28 0.57
N ASN A 102 -10.66 -5.79 1.34
CA ASN A 102 -10.84 -6.93 2.24
C ASN A 102 -11.95 -6.66 3.26
N SER A 103 -11.87 -5.53 3.97
CA SER A 103 -12.90 -5.15 4.94
C SER A 103 -14.27 -4.95 4.29
N ALA A 104 -14.33 -4.41 3.07
CA ALA A 104 -15.59 -4.26 2.35
C ALA A 104 -16.20 -5.62 1.97
N MET A 105 -15.38 -6.59 1.53
CA MET A 105 -15.85 -7.94 1.21
C MET A 105 -16.45 -8.64 2.44
N ILE A 106 -15.78 -8.55 3.59
CA ILE A 106 -16.25 -9.12 4.86
C ILE A 106 -17.56 -8.47 5.30
N ILE A 107 -17.66 -7.14 5.25
CA ILE A 107 -18.87 -6.40 5.66
C ILE A 107 -20.06 -6.70 4.74
N LEU A 108 -19.81 -6.91 3.44
CA LEU A 108 -20.85 -7.25 2.47
C LEU A 108 -21.22 -8.74 2.49
N GLY A 109 -20.56 -9.56 3.32
CA GLY A 109 -20.80 -11.00 3.42
C GLY A 109 -20.25 -11.81 2.25
N PHE A 110 -19.30 -11.27 1.49
CA PHE A 110 -18.58 -12.01 0.44
C PHE A 110 -17.44 -12.86 0.99
N ASP A 111 -17.01 -12.61 2.22
CA ASP A 111 -15.93 -13.33 2.89
C ASP A 111 -16.22 -13.45 4.39
N THR A 112 -15.67 -14.47 5.04
CA THR A 112 -15.85 -14.69 6.48
C THR A 112 -14.83 -13.88 7.28
N PRO A 113 -15.23 -13.21 8.37
CA PRO A 113 -14.29 -12.50 9.21
C PRO A 113 -13.33 -13.51 9.86
N ILE A 114 -12.04 -13.28 9.67
CA ILE A 114 -11.01 -13.99 10.42
C ILE A 114 -10.97 -13.35 11.80
N GLU A 115 -11.04 -14.17 12.85
CA GLU A 115 -11.15 -13.69 14.23
C GLU A 115 -9.84 -13.88 15.01
N GLY A 116 -9.75 -13.21 16.15
CA GLY A 116 -8.64 -13.37 17.08
C GLY A 116 -7.28 -12.85 16.56
N PRO A 117 -6.16 -13.40 17.07
CA PRO A 117 -4.82 -12.92 16.75
C PRO A 117 -4.44 -13.15 15.27
N GLU A 118 -5.07 -14.11 14.61
CA GLU A 118 -4.77 -14.53 13.24
C GLU A 118 -5.02 -13.41 12.22
N ALA A 119 -6.10 -12.65 12.39
CA ALA A 119 -6.43 -11.51 11.54
C ALA A 119 -5.31 -10.44 11.54
N PHE A 120 -4.72 -10.18 12.70
CA PHE A 120 -3.62 -9.21 12.83
C PHE A 120 -2.32 -9.73 12.23
N ILE A 121 -2.02 -11.01 12.45
CA ILE A 121 -0.83 -11.66 11.88
C ILE A 121 -0.91 -11.65 10.36
N GLN A 122 -2.07 -11.98 9.79
CA GLN A 122 -2.30 -11.91 8.35
C GLN A 122 -2.08 -10.49 7.81
N MET A 123 -2.59 -9.47 8.49
CA MET A 123 -2.40 -8.07 8.07
C MET A 123 -0.95 -7.61 8.13
N ILE A 124 -0.21 -7.98 9.18
CA ILE A 124 1.22 -7.67 9.31
C ILE A 124 2.03 -8.38 8.23
N LEU A 125 1.74 -9.65 8.00
CA LEU A 125 2.38 -10.44 6.96
C LEU A 125 2.09 -9.86 5.57
N LEU A 126 0.85 -9.44 5.32
CA LEU A 126 0.46 -8.78 4.08
C LEU A 126 1.25 -7.49 3.82
N ILE A 127 1.40 -6.60 4.81
CA ILE A 127 2.17 -5.36 4.60
C ILE A 127 3.66 -5.63 4.37
N ILE A 128 4.25 -6.61 5.07
CA ILE A 128 5.64 -7.03 4.87
C ILE A 128 5.83 -7.54 3.44
N LEU A 129 4.91 -8.38 2.98
CA LEU A 129 4.97 -8.95 1.64
C LEU A 129 4.78 -7.91 0.54
N ILE A 130 3.85 -6.97 0.71
CA ILE A 130 3.69 -5.82 -0.19
C ILE A 130 4.98 -4.99 -0.20
N ALA A 131 5.62 -4.77 0.95
CA ALA A 131 6.87 -4.01 1.03
C ALA A 131 8.01 -4.70 0.28
N ILE A 132 8.15 -6.03 0.43
CA ILE A 132 9.12 -6.84 -0.32
C ILE A 132 8.85 -6.73 -1.82
N LEU A 133 7.60 -6.96 -2.24
CA LEU A 133 7.21 -6.94 -3.65
C LEU A 133 7.48 -5.56 -4.29
N VAL A 134 7.03 -4.49 -3.65
CA VAL A 134 7.29 -3.12 -4.12
C VAL A 134 8.79 -2.83 -4.14
N GLY A 135 9.52 -3.29 -3.13
CA GLY A 135 10.97 -3.15 -3.08
C GLY A 135 11.67 -3.83 -4.26
N MET A 136 11.26 -5.05 -4.62
CA MET A 136 11.76 -5.75 -5.79
C MET A 136 11.44 -5.00 -7.10
N LEU A 137 10.20 -4.51 -7.24
CA LEU A 137 9.74 -3.76 -8.42
C LEU A 137 10.47 -2.42 -8.60
N LEU A 138 10.91 -1.82 -7.49
CA LEU A 138 11.63 -0.54 -7.45
C LEU A 138 13.12 -0.70 -7.18
N SER A 139 13.68 -1.90 -7.26
CA SER A 139 15.08 -2.20 -6.90
C SER A 139 16.11 -1.24 -7.51
N SER A 140 15.92 -0.82 -8.76
CA SER A 140 16.78 0.18 -9.42
C SER A 140 16.67 1.59 -8.83
N HIS A 141 15.49 1.96 -8.34
CA HIS A 141 15.21 3.26 -7.72
C HIS A 141 15.53 3.28 -6.22
N LEU A 142 15.41 2.13 -5.55
CA LEU A 142 15.73 1.98 -4.13
C LEU A 142 17.15 2.38 -3.81
N LYS A 143 18.13 1.96 -4.62
CA LYS A 143 19.54 2.30 -4.39
C LYS A 143 19.75 3.82 -4.43
N SER A 144 19.16 4.49 -5.42
CA SER A 144 19.27 5.94 -5.57
C SER A 144 18.49 6.69 -4.47
N TRP A 145 17.33 6.17 -4.07
CA TRP A 145 16.55 6.73 -2.97
C TRP A 145 17.26 6.61 -1.62
N TYR A 146 17.80 5.43 -1.31
CA TYR A 146 18.51 5.15 -0.05
C TYR A 146 19.75 6.04 0.11
N ILE A 147 20.54 6.23 -0.95
CA ILE A 147 21.74 7.08 -0.93
C ILE A 147 21.38 8.56 -0.69
N ASN A 148 20.24 9.01 -1.21
CA ASN A 148 19.78 10.40 -1.08
C ASN A 148 18.70 10.55 0.01
N PHE A 149 18.63 9.59 0.93
CA PHE A 149 17.61 9.57 1.97
C PHE A 149 17.96 10.59 3.06
N ASP A 150 17.30 11.74 3.00
CA ASP A 150 17.36 12.77 4.02
C ASP A 150 16.13 12.68 4.92
N LYS A 151 16.35 12.37 6.21
CA LYS A 151 15.29 12.20 7.21
C LYS A 151 14.52 13.49 7.46
N ASP A 152 15.20 14.63 7.44
CA ASP A 152 14.59 15.93 7.72
C ASP A 152 13.72 16.39 6.55
N GLN A 153 14.09 15.97 5.34
CA GLN A 153 13.26 16.16 4.15
C GLN A 153 12.05 15.23 4.10
N LEU A 154 12.03 14.12 4.86
CA LEU A 154 10.94 13.17 4.78
C LEU A 154 9.66 13.73 5.40
N PHE A 155 9.76 14.32 6.59
CA PHE A 155 8.62 14.90 7.28
C PHE A 155 8.12 16.17 6.59
N SER A 156 9.03 17.06 6.17
CA SER A 156 8.67 18.28 5.44
C SER A 156 7.99 17.97 4.09
N ARG A 157 8.53 17.04 3.29
CA ARG A 157 7.88 16.60 2.04
C ARG A 157 6.57 15.87 2.31
N PHE A 158 6.45 15.15 3.43
CA PHE A 158 5.21 14.51 3.83
C PHE A 158 4.11 15.54 4.07
N VAL A 159 4.39 16.58 4.88
CA VAL A 159 3.46 17.69 5.15
C VAL A 159 3.12 18.47 3.87
N GLU A 160 4.12 18.79 3.04
CA GLU A 160 3.89 19.50 1.76
C GLU A 160 3.06 18.69 0.76
N SER A 161 3.20 17.36 0.77
CA SER A 161 2.47 16.47 -0.13
C SER A 161 0.99 16.32 0.22
N GLY A 162 0.60 16.55 1.48
CA GLY A 162 -0.77 16.39 1.95
C GLY A 162 -1.80 17.27 1.22
N GLY A 163 -1.38 18.46 0.79
CA GLY A 163 -2.24 19.36 0.01
C GLY A 163 -2.34 19.03 -1.48
N LYS A 164 -1.33 18.36 -2.06
CA LYS A 164 -1.24 18.07 -3.51
C LYS A 164 -1.74 16.68 -3.89
N TYR A 165 -1.47 15.67 -3.05
CA TYR A 165 -1.77 14.26 -3.33
C TYR A 165 -2.54 13.63 -2.17
N LEU A 166 -3.82 14.01 -2.03
CA LEU A 166 -4.68 13.63 -0.91
C LEU A 166 -4.71 12.11 -0.68
N PHE A 167 -4.95 11.31 -1.73
CA PHE A 167 -5.01 9.84 -1.63
C PHE A 167 -3.70 9.22 -1.13
N ARG A 168 -2.56 9.78 -1.56
CA ARG A 168 -1.23 9.31 -1.12
C ARG A 168 -1.04 9.56 0.37
N TRP A 169 -1.42 10.75 0.83
CA TRP A 169 -1.27 11.14 2.22
C TRP A 169 -2.22 10.35 3.14
N THR A 170 -3.48 10.22 2.77
CA THR A 170 -4.48 9.44 3.51
C THR A 170 -4.10 7.98 3.58
N SER A 171 -3.53 7.40 2.51
CA SER A 171 -3.06 6.01 2.51
C SER A 171 -1.87 5.78 3.44
N ILE A 172 -0.91 6.71 3.49
CA ILE A 172 0.22 6.60 4.43
C ILE A 172 -0.27 6.68 5.87
N LEU A 173 -1.13 7.66 6.17
CA LEU A 173 -1.64 7.86 7.52
C LEU A 173 -2.51 6.67 7.96
N PHE A 174 -3.35 6.16 7.06
CA PHE A 174 -4.10 4.92 7.28
C PHE A 174 -3.18 3.74 7.56
N ALA A 175 -2.16 3.52 6.73
CA ALA A 175 -1.22 2.42 6.92
C ALA A 175 -0.50 2.50 8.28
N ILE A 176 -0.06 3.69 8.69
CA ILE A 176 0.58 3.90 10.00
C ILE A 176 -0.39 3.57 11.13
N ILE A 177 -1.61 4.11 11.09
CA ILE A 177 -2.62 3.88 12.13
C ILE A 177 -2.98 2.40 12.21
N VAL A 178 -3.23 1.76 11.07
CA VAL A 178 -3.67 0.37 11.00
C VAL A 178 -2.57 -0.59 11.44
N VAL A 179 -1.32 -0.36 11.04
CA VAL A 179 -0.19 -1.19 11.52
C VAL A 179 0.04 -0.97 13.01
N GLY A 180 0.01 0.29 13.47
CA GLY A 180 0.16 0.61 14.90
C GLY A 180 -0.93 -0.02 15.76
N LEU A 181 -2.20 0.14 15.37
CA LEU A 181 -3.33 -0.52 16.03
C LEU A 181 -3.24 -2.03 15.92
N GLY A 182 -2.88 -2.57 14.76
CA GLY A 182 -2.73 -4.01 14.57
C GLY A 182 -1.68 -4.62 15.51
N LEU A 183 -0.55 -3.94 15.71
CA LEU A 183 0.47 -4.35 16.67
C LEU A 183 -0.02 -4.24 18.12
N ILE A 184 -0.67 -3.14 18.49
CA ILE A 184 -1.23 -2.97 19.84
C ILE A 184 -2.26 -4.05 20.13
N THR A 185 -3.21 -4.26 19.22
CA THR A 185 -4.27 -5.25 19.41
C THR A 185 -3.73 -6.68 19.35
N LEU A 186 -2.70 -6.96 18.56
CA LEU A 186 -2.01 -8.26 18.60
C LEU A 186 -1.40 -8.50 19.99
N ILE A 187 -0.70 -7.51 20.55
CA ILE A 187 -0.13 -7.62 21.90
C ILE A 187 -1.25 -7.82 22.93
N LEU A 188 -2.35 -7.05 22.84
CA LEU A 188 -3.48 -7.19 23.74
C LEU A 188 -4.21 -8.53 23.57
N SER A 189 -4.34 -9.03 22.34
CA SER A 189 -4.96 -10.33 22.07
C SER A 189 -4.11 -11.46 22.64
N ILE A 190 -2.79 -11.42 22.50
CA ILE A 190 -1.87 -12.38 23.13
C ILE A 190 -1.92 -12.28 24.66
N THR A 191 -1.96 -11.06 25.20
CA THR A 191 -1.86 -10.84 26.66
C THR A 191 -3.19 -11.05 27.40
N LEU A 192 -4.31 -10.70 26.76
CA LEU A 192 -5.64 -10.60 27.38
C LEU A 192 -6.69 -11.50 26.71
N ASN A 193 -6.34 -12.26 25.68
CA ASN A 193 -7.21 -13.17 24.93
C ASN A 193 -8.48 -12.49 24.37
N ILE A 194 -8.32 -11.30 23.79
CA ILE A 194 -9.43 -10.52 23.21
C ILE A 194 -9.72 -11.02 21.79
N GLU A 195 -10.98 -11.40 21.54
CA GLU A 195 -11.53 -11.70 20.22
C GLU A 195 -11.98 -10.41 19.53
N THR A 196 -11.54 -10.19 18.29
CA THR A 196 -11.83 -8.98 17.53
C THR A 196 -12.14 -9.34 16.08
N GLY A 197 -13.27 -10.00 15.84
CA GLY A 197 -13.76 -10.35 14.50
C GLY A 197 -14.30 -9.14 13.71
N LEU A 198 -15.59 -9.17 13.34
CA LEU A 198 -16.25 -8.16 12.50
C LEU A 198 -16.02 -6.70 12.95
N ALA A 199 -16.00 -6.44 14.26
CA ALA A 199 -15.81 -5.12 14.83
C ALA A 199 -14.47 -4.46 14.42
N MET A 200 -13.42 -5.25 14.19
CA MET A 200 -12.12 -4.77 13.71
C MET A 200 -12.22 -4.24 12.28
N HIS A 201 -12.90 -4.96 11.39
CA HIS A 201 -13.08 -4.55 9.99
C HIS A 201 -13.93 -3.28 9.87
N GLU A 202 -15.01 -3.17 10.65
CA GLU A 202 -15.76 -1.93 10.76
C GLU A 202 -14.89 -0.76 11.25
N THR A 203 -14.05 -1.03 12.25
CA THR A 203 -13.15 -0.02 12.81
C THR A 203 -12.16 0.46 11.75
N PHE A 204 -11.62 -0.42 10.90
CA PHE A 204 -10.76 0.01 9.80
C PHE A 204 -11.48 0.85 8.75
N ILE A 205 -12.71 0.52 8.37
CA ILE A 205 -13.47 1.37 7.45
C ILE A 205 -13.76 2.74 8.08
N LYS A 206 -14.16 2.77 9.36
CA LYS A 206 -14.41 4.01 10.11
C LYS A 206 -13.15 4.87 10.21
N ILE A 207 -11.99 4.26 10.49
CA ILE A 207 -10.69 4.94 10.51
C ILE A 207 -10.37 5.48 9.12
N TYR A 208 -10.48 4.68 8.07
CA TYR A 208 -10.19 5.12 6.71
C TYR A 208 -11.08 6.30 6.31
N GLY A 209 -12.38 6.21 6.53
CA GLY A 209 -13.34 7.29 6.27
C GLY A 209 -12.98 8.57 7.04
N SER A 210 -12.60 8.45 8.31
CA SER A 210 -12.16 9.58 9.13
C SER A 210 -10.88 10.22 8.60
N VAL A 211 -9.90 9.42 8.20
CA VAL A 211 -8.63 9.90 7.62
C VAL A 211 -8.87 10.61 6.29
N VAL A 212 -9.73 10.08 5.43
CA VAL A 212 -10.13 10.72 4.18
C VAL A 212 -10.85 12.04 4.44
N ALA A 213 -11.79 12.07 5.40
CA ALA A 213 -12.50 13.29 5.78
C ALA A 213 -11.55 14.37 6.30
N LEU A 214 -10.60 14.01 7.19
CA LEU A 214 -9.56 14.92 7.67
C LEU A 214 -8.68 15.45 6.52
N GLY A 215 -8.30 14.58 5.59
CA GLY A 215 -7.54 14.98 4.39
C GLY A 215 -8.30 16.00 3.53
N LEU A 216 -9.62 15.81 3.36
CA LEU A 216 -10.47 16.74 2.61
C LEU A 216 -10.62 18.08 3.33
N ILE A 217 -10.83 18.08 4.65
CA ILE A 217 -10.89 19.29 5.47
C ILE A 217 -9.58 20.06 5.38
N ALA A 218 -8.43 19.39 5.53
CA ALA A 218 -7.12 20.00 5.43
C ALA A 218 -6.89 20.65 4.05
N LYS A 219 -7.30 19.96 2.97
CA LYS A 219 -7.21 20.49 1.61
C LYS A 219 -8.09 21.72 1.42
N PHE A 220 -9.32 21.69 1.94
CA PHE A 220 -10.24 22.83 1.89
C PHE A 220 -9.67 24.05 2.63
N LEU A 221 -9.15 23.87 3.85
CA LEU A 221 -8.52 24.94 4.62
C LEU A 221 -7.28 25.51 3.91
N ALA A 222 -6.45 24.66 3.29
CA ALA A 222 -5.29 25.09 2.51
C ALA A 222 -5.70 25.92 1.28
N TYR A 223 -6.77 25.51 0.58
CA TYR A 223 -7.33 26.26 -0.54
C TYR A 223 -7.85 27.63 -0.10
N ARG A 224 -8.63 27.69 1.01
CA ARG A 224 -9.13 28.94 1.57
C ARG A 224 -8.01 29.92 1.91
N LYS A 225 -6.96 29.45 2.61
CA LYS A 225 -5.80 30.29 2.97
C LYS A 225 -5.07 30.82 1.74
N ARG A 226 -4.97 30.02 0.66
CA ARG A 226 -4.38 30.48 -0.60
C ARG A 226 -5.20 31.61 -1.23
N MET A 227 -6.53 31.48 -1.26
CA MET A 227 -7.42 32.52 -1.78
C MET A 227 -7.33 33.82 -0.97
N GLU A 228 -7.21 33.73 0.37
CA GLU A 228 -7.02 34.91 1.24
C GLU A 228 -5.71 35.66 0.91
N ILE A 229 -4.60 34.93 0.68
CA ILE A 229 -3.30 35.51 0.30
C ILE A 229 -3.35 36.15 -1.09
N GLU A 230 -4.06 35.54 -2.04
CA GLU A 230 -4.19 36.06 -3.39
C GLU A 230 -5.02 37.36 -3.41
N ASN A 231 -6.13 37.38 -2.65
CA ASN A 231 -6.95 38.58 -2.48
C ASN A 231 -6.21 39.72 -1.76
N SER A 232 -5.29 39.43 -0.84
CA SER A 232 -4.47 40.47 -0.18
C SER A 232 -3.40 41.07 -1.09
N ARG A 233 -3.01 40.37 -2.17
CA ARG A 233 -2.03 40.88 -3.16
C ARG A 233 -2.65 41.76 -4.24
N LEU A 234 -3.98 41.67 -4.41
CA LEU A 234 -4.74 42.43 -5.39
C LEU A 234 -5.25 43.78 -4.84
N LYS A 235 -5.11 44.01 -3.54
CA LYS A 235 -5.41 45.29 -2.87
C LYS A 235 -4.12 46.09 -2.67
#